data_AF-A0A1Q7Q9D3-F1
#
_entry.id   AF-A0A1Q7Q9D3-F1
#
_cell.length_a   1.000
_cell.length_b   1.000
_cell.length_c   1.000
_cell.angle_alpha   90.00
_cell.angle_beta   90.00
_cell.angle_gamma   90.00
#
_symmetry.space_group_name_H-M   'P 1'
#
loop_
_entity.id
_entity.type
_entity.pdbx_description
1 polymer ?
#
loop_
_entity_poly.entity_id
_entity_poly.type
_entity_poly.pdbx_seq_one_letter_code
_entity_poly.pdbx_strand_id
1 'polypeptide(L)'
;MTSTRTKKSRGVTKAVAKGQSSAKALRQPTLAHRAEYYTMRATIAALRALSWNAACKIGEKLGALGYRPLGIRKRVVEKQIAAAFPNLDHDAVRKLARESYEHLGRTFIETALLDSLGRDGLQQLVETVEGWEEVDDVMSKGKGAVLVTGHIGNWELAGAYVAARGVPLDAIARGMANPLFDAYVNRARAEMGMTIVHDSDAVKRTPRSLRAGRAVAFVADQGVLGLASTFVPFFGRPAKTPRGAAVFALRFDVPVIFVAALRRPNGRFRIVVERIEARRTGNMDRDVDAIVAAFTEHLEKWVRVVPAQYFWQ
;
A
#
# COMPACT_ATOMS: atom_id res chain seq x y z
N MET A 1 43.22 -8.29 71.32
CA MET A 1 42.38 -9.51 71.44
C MET A 1 40.96 -9.06 71.18
N THR A 2 40.25 -9.41 70.11
CA THR A 2 39.95 -10.75 69.59
C THR A 2 39.59 -10.65 68.10
N SER A 3 39.96 -11.69 67.36
CA SER A 3 39.60 -11.97 65.96
C SER A 3 38.11 -12.26 65.81
N THR A 4 37.46 -11.75 64.75
CA THR A 4 36.43 -12.54 64.06
C THR A 4 36.34 -12.20 62.57
N ARG A 5 36.58 -13.24 61.77
CA ARG A 5 36.35 -13.41 60.32
C ARG A 5 34.84 -13.37 60.03
N THR A 6 34.36 -12.78 58.93
CA THR A 6 33.61 -13.49 57.86
C THR A 6 32.98 -12.60 56.76
N LYS A 7 33.06 -13.16 55.54
CA LYS A 7 32.11 -13.13 54.40
C LYS A 7 32.03 -11.90 53.48
N LYS A 8 32.65 -12.11 52.31
CA LYS A 8 32.30 -11.61 50.97
C LYS A 8 30.79 -11.36 50.79
N SER A 9 30.43 -10.15 50.36
CA SER A 9 29.27 -9.90 49.51
C SER A 9 29.75 -9.50 48.11
N ARG A 10 29.41 -10.34 47.13
CA ARG A 10 29.56 -10.07 45.71
C ARG A 10 28.28 -9.38 45.24
N GLY A 11 28.47 -8.35 44.41
CA GLY A 11 27.50 -7.98 43.38
C GLY A 11 26.58 -6.84 43.77
N VAL A 12 26.89 -5.64 43.26
CA VAL A 12 25.97 -4.76 42.52
C VAL A 12 26.87 -3.71 41.85
N THR A 13 27.10 -3.83 40.54
CA THR A 13 27.41 -2.73 39.60
C THR A 13 27.82 -3.33 38.25
N LYS A 14 26.84 -3.76 37.45
CA LYS A 14 26.95 -3.90 35.98
C LYS A 14 25.54 -4.00 35.39
N ALA A 15 24.90 -2.85 35.21
CA ALA A 15 23.66 -2.74 34.44
C ALA A 15 23.58 -1.37 33.77
N VAL A 16 24.58 -1.07 32.93
CA VAL A 16 24.48 -0.04 31.89
C VAL A 16 25.01 -0.69 30.62
N ALA A 17 24.29 -0.48 29.51
CA ALA A 17 24.54 -0.99 28.17
C ALA A 17 24.01 -2.43 27.86
N LYS A 18 22.69 -2.60 27.90
CA LYS A 18 21.97 -3.49 26.97
C LYS A 18 20.82 -2.71 26.35
N GLY A 19 21.14 -1.95 25.31
CA GLY A 19 20.21 -1.21 24.47
C GLY A 19 20.62 -1.31 23.01
N GLN A 20 20.98 -2.51 22.55
CA GLN A 20 21.23 -2.76 21.14
C GLN A 20 19.90 -3.14 20.47
N SER A 21 19.34 -2.13 19.79
CA SER A 21 18.69 -2.23 18.47
C SER A 21 18.29 -3.64 18.02
N SER A 22 17.01 -4.00 18.20
CA SER A 22 16.43 -5.17 17.54
C SER A 22 16.16 -4.86 16.06
N ALA A 23 17.22 -4.80 15.26
CA ALA A 23 17.08 -5.13 13.85
C ALA A 23 16.74 -6.62 13.81
N LYS A 24 15.50 -6.96 13.44
CA LYS A 24 15.06 -8.34 13.27
C LYS A 24 16.02 -8.99 12.28
N ALA A 25 16.91 -9.87 12.73
CA ALA A 25 17.87 -10.55 11.88
C ALA A 25 17.11 -11.15 10.68
N LEU A 26 17.50 -10.77 9.46
CA LEU A 26 16.90 -11.32 8.24
C LEU A 26 16.98 -12.84 8.35
N ARG A 27 15.83 -13.50 8.50
CA ARG A 27 15.77 -14.96 8.61
C ARG A 27 16.45 -15.53 7.37
N GLN A 28 17.45 -16.39 7.57
CA GLN A 28 18.13 -17.06 6.47
C GLN A 28 17.09 -17.76 5.58
N PRO A 29 17.15 -17.61 4.26
CA PRO A 29 16.14 -18.18 3.36
C PRO A 29 16.22 -19.71 3.39
N THR A 30 15.06 -20.36 3.56
CA THR A 30 14.91 -21.81 3.50
C THR A 30 15.00 -22.32 2.06
N LEU A 31 15.08 -23.65 1.86
CA LEU A 31 15.01 -24.24 0.52
C LEU A 31 13.66 -23.94 -0.17
N ALA A 32 12.56 -23.97 0.58
CA ALA A 32 11.24 -23.57 0.08
C ALA A 32 11.25 -22.11 -0.39
N HIS A 33 11.83 -21.19 0.40
CA HIS A 33 11.95 -19.79 0.01
C HIS A 33 12.75 -19.62 -1.29
N ARG A 34 13.82 -20.41 -1.48
CA ARG A 34 14.63 -20.39 -2.70
C ARG A 34 13.85 -20.91 -3.90
N ALA A 35 13.15 -22.03 -3.74
CA ALA A 35 12.32 -22.60 -4.79
C ALA A 35 11.22 -21.60 -5.23
N GLU A 36 10.46 -21.07 -4.28
CA GLU A 36 9.45 -20.02 -4.53
C GLU A 36 10.05 -18.82 -5.29
N TYR A 37 11.21 -18.34 -4.84
CA TYR A 37 11.88 -17.20 -5.45
C TYR A 37 12.30 -17.48 -6.91
N TYR A 38 12.92 -18.63 -7.18
CA TYR A 38 13.35 -18.96 -8.54
C TYR A 38 12.16 -19.26 -9.47
N THR A 39 11.10 -19.90 -8.98
CA THR A 39 9.86 -20.08 -9.73
C THR A 39 9.23 -18.73 -10.09
N MET A 40 9.15 -17.80 -9.14
CA MET A 40 8.69 -16.44 -9.39
C MET A 40 9.57 -15.75 -10.44
N ARG A 41 10.90 -15.80 -10.30
CA ARG A 41 11.84 -15.17 -11.25
C ARG A 41 11.70 -15.73 -12.66
N ALA A 42 11.56 -17.05 -12.81
CA ALA A 42 11.32 -17.69 -14.10
C ALA A 42 9.98 -17.27 -14.70
N THR A 43 8.93 -17.18 -13.87
CA THR A 43 7.59 -16.73 -14.30
C THR A 43 7.63 -15.29 -14.81
N ILE A 44 8.27 -14.38 -14.07
CA ILE A 44 8.42 -12.98 -14.48
C ILE A 44 9.23 -12.88 -15.77
N ALA A 45 10.32 -13.64 -15.91
CA ALA A 45 11.11 -13.67 -17.13
C ALA A 45 10.29 -14.14 -18.35
N ALA A 46 9.48 -15.19 -18.18
CA ALA A 46 8.58 -15.67 -19.23
C ALA A 46 7.51 -14.63 -19.60
N LEU A 47 6.91 -13.95 -18.61
CA LEU A 47 5.92 -12.90 -18.85
C LEU A 47 6.52 -11.69 -19.57
N ARG A 48 7.78 -11.34 -19.31
CA ARG A 48 8.49 -10.25 -20.00
C ARG A 48 8.76 -10.54 -21.48
N ALA A 49 8.76 -11.81 -21.89
CA ALA A 49 8.88 -12.18 -23.31
C ALA A 49 7.57 -11.98 -24.08
N LEU A 50 6.45 -11.74 -23.39
CA LEU A 50 5.15 -11.49 -23.98
C LEU A 50 4.90 -9.98 -24.16
N SER A 51 3.98 -9.63 -25.05
CA SER A 51 3.47 -8.25 -25.07
C SER A 51 2.72 -7.94 -23.77
N TRP A 52 2.75 -6.67 -23.35
CA TRP A 52 2.05 -6.18 -22.15
C TRP A 52 0.59 -6.67 -22.07
N ASN A 53 -0.14 -6.56 -23.19
CA ASN A 53 -1.53 -6.99 -23.29
C ASN A 53 -1.70 -8.51 -23.16
N ALA A 54 -0.78 -9.30 -23.70
CA ALA A 54 -0.82 -10.76 -23.56
C ALA A 54 -0.55 -11.18 -22.12
N ALA A 55 0.44 -10.59 -21.46
CA ALA A 55 0.72 -10.82 -20.04
C ALA A 55 -0.47 -10.43 -19.16
N CYS A 56 -1.08 -9.26 -19.40
CA CYS A 56 -2.30 -8.82 -18.71
C CYS A 56 -3.46 -9.81 -18.86
N LYS A 57 -3.68 -10.35 -20.06
CA LYS A 57 -4.72 -11.38 -20.31
C LYS A 57 -4.44 -12.68 -19.58
N ILE A 58 -3.17 -13.05 -19.39
CA ILE A 58 -2.81 -14.20 -18.55
C ILE A 58 -3.19 -13.92 -17.10
N GLY A 59 -2.83 -12.74 -16.58
CA GLY A 59 -3.20 -12.30 -15.23
C GLY A 59 -4.72 -12.33 -15.00
N GLU A 60 -5.49 -11.81 -15.96
CA GLU A 60 -6.95 -11.85 -15.95
C GLU A 60 -7.49 -13.28 -15.81
N LYS A 61 -7.00 -14.21 -16.65
CA LYS A 61 -7.42 -15.61 -16.60
C LYS A 61 -7.03 -16.30 -15.29
N LEU A 62 -5.81 -16.05 -14.79
CA LEU A 62 -5.36 -16.58 -13.50
C LEU A 62 -6.21 -16.02 -12.34
N GLY A 63 -6.56 -14.74 -12.40
CA GLY A 63 -7.51 -14.11 -11.49
C GLY A 63 -8.86 -14.82 -11.50
N ALA A 64 -9.45 -15.01 -12.69
CA ALA A 64 -10.74 -15.70 -12.84
C ALA A 64 -10.73 -17.11 -12.20
N LEU A 65 -9.62 -17.86 -12.31
CA LEU A 65 -9.45 -19.17 -11.65
C LEU A 65 -9.56 -19.09 -10.12
N GLY A 66 -9.10 -17.98 -9.52
CA GLY A 66 -9.26 -17.68 -8.09
C GLY A 66 -10.72 -17.57 -7.66
N TYR A 67 -11.59 -17.00 -8.51
CA TYR A 67 -13.04 -16.96 -8.27
C TYR A 67 -13.69 -18.32 -8.50
N ARG A 68 -13.42 -18.95 -9.66
CA ARG A 68 -13.84 -20.31 -10.01
C ARG A 68 -12.80 -20.96 -10.92
N PRO A 69 -12.36 -22.20 -10.65
CA PRO A 69 -12.98 -23.16 -9.71
C PRO A 69 -12.52 -23.05 -8.26
N LEU A 70 -11.46 -22.29 -7.94
CA LEU A 70 -10.83 -22.34 -6.62
C LEU A 70 -11.68 -21.75 -5.48
N GLY A 71 -12.51 -20.74 -5.77
CA GLY A 71 -13.44 -20.17 -4.79
C GLY A 71 -12.78 -19.47 -3.59
N ILE A 72 -11.56 -18.94 -3.76
CA ILE A 72 -10.74 -18.37 -2.67
C ILE A 72 -11.47 -17.17 -2.05
N ARG A 73 -12.03 -17.33 -0.85
CA ARG A 73 -12.81 -16.28 -0.15
C ARG A 73 -14.03 -15.76 -0.93
N LYS A 74 -14.49 -16.48 -1.95
CA LYS A 74 -15.59 -16.07 -2.84
C LYS A 74 -16.84 -15.56 -2.09
N ARG A 75 -17.27 -16.28 -1.05
CA ARG A 75 -18.45 -15.90 -0.25
C ARG A 75 -18.27 -14.58 0.48
N VAL A 76 -17.04 -14.26 0.91
CA VAL A 76 -16.73 -12.98 1.56
C VAL A 76 -16.84 -11.85 0.54
N VAL A 77 -16.23 -12.02 -0.64
CA VAL A 77 -16.29 -11.05 -1.73
C VAL A 77 -17.73 -10.72 -2.12
N GLU A 78 -18.54 -11.74 -2.42
CA GLU A 78 -19.94 -11.55 -2.83
C GLU A 78 -20.75 -10.86 -1.71
N LYS A 79 -20.51 -11.21 -0.44
CA LYS A 79 -21.16 -10.56 0.70
C LYS A 79 -20.79 -9.09 0.83
N GLN A 80 -19.50 -8.75 0.66
CA GLN A 80 -19.04 -7.36 0.79
C GLN A 80 -19.53 -6.50 -0.37
N ILE A 81 -19.51 -7.03 -1.60
CA ILE A 81 -20.08 -6.35 -2.77
C ILE A 81 -21.57 -6.11 -2.58
N ALA A 82 -22.35 -7.11 -2.17
CA ALA A 82 -23.79 -6.94 -1.91
C ALA A 82 -24.07 -5.92 -0.80
N ALA A 83 -23.22 -5.88 0.23
CA ALA A 83 -23.33 -4.88 1.30
C ALA A 83 -22.99 -3.46 0.84
N ALA A 84 -22.03 -3.30 -0.07
CA ALA A 84 -21.64 -2.01 -0.63
C ALA A 84 -22.62 -1.49 -1.70
N PHE A 85 -23.24 -2.42 -2.45
CA PHE A 85 -24.16 -2.12 -3.54
C PHE A 85 -25.50 -2.87 -3.33
N PRO A 86 -26.35 -2.43 -2.39
CA PRO A 86 -27.57 -3.14 -2.01
C PRO A 86 -28.62 -3.25 -3.11
N ASN A 87 -28.49 -2.46 -4.18
CA ASN A 87 -29.41 -2.48 -5.32
C ASN A 87 -29.01 -3.51 -6.40
N LEU A 88 -27.88 -4.20 -6.26
CA LEU A 88 -27.48 -5.26 -7.19
C LEU A 88 -28.18 -6.58 -6.85
N ASP A 89 -28.69 -7.25 -7.87
CA ASP A 89 -29.15 -8.63 -7.73
C ASP A 89 -27.97 -9.61 -7.57
N HIS A 90 -28.29 -10.87 -7.26
CA HIS A 90 -27.28 -11.90 -7.03
C HIS A 90 -26.36 -12.17 -8.22
N ASP A 91 -26.85 -12.05 -9.45
CA ASP A 91 -26.07 -12.34 -10.65
C ASP A 91 -25.15 -11.19 -11.02
N ALA A 92 -25.58 -9.94 -10.81
CA ALA A 92 -24.76 -8.76 -10.89
C ALA A 92 -23.64 -8.77 -9.84
N VAL A 93 -23.93 -9.17 -8.59
CA VAL A 93 -22.92 -9.35 -7.53
C VAL A 93 -21.89 -10.41 -7.94
N ARG A 94 -22.32 -11.57 -8.47
CA ARG A 94 -21.41 -12.64 -8.93
C ARG A 94 -20.54 -12.19 -10.11
N LYS A 95 -21.13 -11.46 -11.06
CA LYS A 95 -20.41 -10.90 -12.20
C LYS A 95 -19.34 -9.92 -11.74
N LEU A 96 -19.70 -8.95 -10.89
CA LEU A 96 -18.78 -7.97 -10.34
C LEU A 96 -17.67 -8.63 -9.48
N ALA A 97 -18.02 -9.65 -8.70
CA ALA A 97 -17.05 -10.45 -7.98
C ALA A 97 -16.05 -11.07 -8.95
N ARG A 98 -16.50 -11.79 -9.99
CA ARG A 98 -15.59 -12.39 -10.99
C ARG A 98 -14.69 -11.35 -11.65
N GLU A 99 -15.25 -10.23 -12.09
CA GLU A 99 -14.51 -9.12 -12.71
C GLU A 99 -13.45 -8.54 -11.76
N SER A 100 -13.69 -8.53 -10.44
CA SER A 100 -12.69 -8.07 -9.48
C SER A 100 -11.53 -9.05 -9.27
N TYR A 101 -11.77 -10.35 -9.36
CA TYR A 101 -10.66 -11.32 -9.37
C TYR A 101 -9.85 -11.23 -10.65
N GLU A 102 -10.52 -11.09 -11.80
CA GLU A 102 -9.89 -10.85 -13.11
C GLU A 102 -9.00 -9.60 -13.07
N HIS A 103 -9.51 -8.49 -12.50
CA HIS A 103 -8.73 -7.28 -12.32
C HIS A 103 -7.56 -7.48 -11.36
N LEU A 104 -7.76 -8.12 -10.21
CA LEU A 104 -6.69 -8.38 -9.24
C LEU A 104 -5.55 -9.19 -9.86
N GLY A 105 -5.88 -10.26 -10.58
CA GLY A 105 -4.89 -11.07 -11.29
C GLY A 105 -4.13 -10.25 -12.34
N ARG A 106 -4.82 -9.35 -13.05
CA ARG A 106 -4.19 -8.42 -13.98
C ARG A 106 -3.26 -7.45 -13.27
N THR A 107 -3.70 -6.80 -12.19
CA THR A 107 -2.90 -5.86 -11.39
C THR A 107 -1.61 -6.51 -10.92
N PHE A 108 -1.64 -7.76 -10.44
CA PHE A 108 -0.41 -8.45 -10.02
C PHE A 108 0.58 -8.66 -11.17
N ILE A 109 0.11 -9.03 -12.36
CA ILE A 109 1.00 -9.18 -13.52
C ILE A 109 1.54 -7.82 -13.96
N GLU A 110 0.69 -6.80 -14.04
CA GLU A 110 1.11 -5.43 -14.36
C GLU A 110 2.21 -4.98 -13.39
N THR A 111 1.98 -5.08 -12.08
CA THR A 111 2.96 -4.76 -11.03
C THR A 111 4.28 -5.50 -11.20
N ALA A 112 4.24 -6.80 -11.51
CA ALA A 112 5.44 -7.62 -11.68
C ALA A 112 6.28 -7.24 -12.93
N LEU A 113 5.70 -6.46 -13.85
CA LEU A 113 6.33 -6.01 -15.08
C LEU A 113 6.66 -4.51 -15.07
N LEU A 114 6.13 -3.73 -14.12
CA LEU A 114 6.30 -2.27 -14.09
C LEU A 114 7.77 -1.83 -14.12
N ASP A 115 8.65 -2.52 -13.40
CA ASP A 115 10.09 -2.19 -13.32
C ASP A 115 10.79 -2.30 -14.69
N SER A 116 10.28 -3.15 -15.58
CA SER A 116 10.86 -3.35 -16.91
C SER A 116 10.50 -2.25 -17.92
N LEU A 117 9.52 -1.39 -17.62
CA LEU A 117 9.08 -0.33 -18.52
C LEU A 117 9.97 0.90 -18.50
N GLY A 118 10.75 1.07 -17.42
CA GLY A 118 11.44 2.33 -17.15
C GLY A 118 10.49 3.52 -16.97
N ARG A 119 11.08 4.71 -16.82
CA ARG A 119 10.33 5.95 -16.60
C ARG A 119 9.40 6.28 -17.76
N ASP A 120 9.90 6.20 -19.00
CA ASP A 120 9.16 6.63 -20.19
C ASP A 120 8.02 5.67 -20.52
N GLY A 121 8.25 4.36 -20.44
CA GLY A 121 7.21 3.37 -20.67
C GLY A 121 6.08 3.46 -19.65
N LEU A 122 6.41 3.73 -18.38
CA LEU A 122 5.43 3.98 -17.33
C LEU A 122 4.58 5.23 -17.61
N GLN A 123 5.19 6.32 -18.09
CA GLN A 123 4.44 7.52 -18.47
C GLN A 123 3.54 7.27 -19.69
N GLN A 124 3.98 6.49 -20.67
CA GLN A 124 3.18 6.11 -21.85
C GLN A 124 1.97 5.22 -21.52
N LEU A 125 2.02 4.47 -20.42
CA LEU A 125 0.85 3.73 -19.92
C LEU A 125 -0.25 4.65 -19.38
N VAL A 126 0.08 5.88 -18.99
CA VAL A 126 -0.89 6.84 -18.47
C VAL A 126 -1.46 7.67 -19.61
N GLU A 127 -2.77 7.55 -19.80
CA GLU A 127 -3.51 8.27 -20.84
C GLU A 127 -3.96 9.66 -20.39
N THR A 128 -4.39 9.77 -19.14
CA THR A 128 -4.92 11.02 -18.57
C THR A 128 -4.46 11.18 -17.14
N VAL A 129 -4.17 12.43 -16.75
CA VAL A 129 -3.84 12.80 -15.38
C VAL A 129 -4.77 13.95 -14.99
N GLU A 130 -5.43 13.81 -13.85
CA GLU A 130 -6.33 14.83 -13.30
C GLU A 130 -5.89 15.20 -11.89
N GLY A 131 -5.88 16.49 -11.58
CA GLY A 131 -5.54 17.00 -10.24
C GLY A 131 -4.05 17.03 -9.93
N TRP A 132 -3.17 16.86 -10.92
CA TRP A 132 -1.72 16.82 -10.67
C TRP A 132 -1.18 18.13 -10.06
N GLU A 133 -1.82 19.25 -10.38
CA GLU A 133 -1.57 20.56 -9.79
C GLU A 133 -1.59 20.53 -8.25
N GLU A 134 -2.34 19.62 -7.63
CA GLU A 134 -2.35 19.42 -6.19
C GLU A 134 -1.00 18.91 -5.67
N VAL A 135 -0.39 17.97 -6.39
CA VAL A 135 0.95 17.45 -6.05
C VAL A 135 2.00 18.55 -6.27
N ASP A 136 1.92 19.28 -7.37
CA ASP A 136 2.88 20.36 -7.65
C ASP A 136 2.79 21.49 -6.61
N ASP A 137 1.58 21.92 -6.22
CA ASP A 137 1.35 22.92 -5.18
C ASP A 137 1.94 22.49 -3.83
N VAL A 138 1.65 21.27 -3.37
CA VAL A 138 2.13 20.83 -2.05
C VAL A 138 3.63 20.57 -2.02
N MET A 139 4.19 20.01 -3.10
CA MET A 139 5.60 19.67 -3.14
C MET A 139 6.48 20.91 -3.37
N SER A 140 6.01 21.93 -4.11
CA SER A 140 6.74 23.19 -4.32
C SER A 140 7.00 23.96 -3.01
N LYS A 141 6.17 23.74 -1.98
CA LYS A 141 6.32 24.34 -0.64
C LYS A 141 7.45 23.71 0.19
N GLY A 142 8.02 22.59 -0.26
CA GLY A 142 9.18 21.94 0.38
C GLY A 142 8.92 21.31 1.76
N LYS A 143 7.65 21.26 2.21
CA LYS A 143 7.26 20.66 3.51
C LYS A 143 6.97 19.16 3.43
N GLY A 144 6.91 18.60 2.22
CA GLY A 144 6.48 17.23 1.98
C GLY A 144 4.95 17.08 2.04
N ALA A 145 4.48 15.86 1.82
CA ALA A 145 3.06 15.53 1.80
C ALA A 145 2.82 14.09 2.23
N VAL A 146 1.63 13.81 2.75
CA VAL A 146 1.16 12.43 2.93
C VAL A 146 0.31 12.07 1.71
N LEU A 147 0.72 11.05 0.96
CA LEU A 147 -0.08 10.49 -0.12
C LEU A 147 -0.84 9.28 0.42
N VAL A 148 -2.13 9.18 0.13
CA VAL A 148 -2.96 8.05 0.54
C VAL A 148 -3.67 7.44 -0.66
N THR A 149 -3.89 6.14 -0.59
CA THR A 149 -4.69 5.40 -1.56
C THR A 149 -5.36 4.20 -0.88
N GLY A 150 -6.30 3.59 -1.58
CA GLY A 150 -6.82 2.27 -1.23
C GLY A 150 -6.27 1.20 -2.17
N HIS A 151 -6.62 -0.06 -1.94
CA HIS A 151 -6.33 -1.13 -2.89
C HIS A 151 -7.30 -1.06 -4.09
N ILE A 152 -7.22 0.03 -4.85
CA ILE A 152 -8.06 0.33 -6.02
C ILE A 152 -7.18 0.53 -7.26
N GLY A 153 -7.65 0.01 -8.40
CA GLY A 153 -6.93 0.12 -9.67
C GLY A 153 -5.60 -0.62 -9.62
N ASN A 154 -4.51 0.06 -9.97
CA ASN A 154 -3.15 -0.42 -9.77
C ASN A 154 -2.38 0.55 -8.86
N TRP A 155 -2.47 0.35 -7.55
CA TRP A 155 -1.87 1.24 -6.54
C TRP A 155 -0.33 1.27 -6.60
N GLU A 156 0.31 0.20 -7.07
CA GLU A 156 1.77 0.16 -7.30
C GLU A 156 2.15 1.06 -8.48
N LEU A 157 1.35 1.05 -9.56
CA LEU A 157 1.51 1.96 -10.69
C LEU A 157 1.32 3.41 -10.24
N ALA A 158 0.34 3.70 -9.38
CA ALA A 158 0.11 5.05 -8.86
C ALA A 158 1.37 5.61 -8.15
N GLY A 159 1.95 4.83 -7.23
CA GLY A 159 3.19 5.22 -6.54
C GLY A 159 4.39 5.34 -7.49
N ALA A 160 4.55 4.39 -8.41
CA ALA A 160 5.60 4.42 -9.41
C ALA A 160 5.47 5.66 -10.32
N TYR A 161 4.25 6.01 -10.74
CA TYR A 161 4.00 7.17 -11.59
C TYR A 161 4.37 8.47 -10.89
N VAL A 162 4.03 8.59 -9.60
CA VAL A 162 4.42 9.75 -8.79
C VAL A 162 5.95 9.90 -8.72
N ALA A 163 6.68 8.80 -8.47
CA ALA A 163 8.15 8.81 -8.51
C ALA A 163 8.71 9.11 -9.91
N ALA A 164 8.07 8.59 -10.95
CA ALA A 164 8.40 8.83 -12.36
C ALA A 164 8.14 10.26 -12.82
N ARG A 165 7.36 11.04 -12.07
CA ARG A 165 7.19 12.49 -12.23
C ARG A 165 8.21 13.32 -11.44
N GLY A 166 9.14 12.66 -10.75
CA GLY A 166 10.25 13.32 -10.03
C GLY A 166 9.94 13.64 -8.57
N VAL A 167 8.77 13.24 -8.05
CA VAL A 167 8.43 13.43 -6.64
C VAL A 167 9.28 12.50 -5.78
N PRO A 168 10.05 13.02 -4.80
CA PRO A 168 10.80 12.18 -3.88
C PRO A 168 9.83 11.43 -2.96
N LEU A 169 9.66 10.13 -3.21
CA LEU A 169 8.60 9.32 -2.59
C LEU A 169 9.16 8.22 -1.68
N ASP A 170 8.65 8.18 -0.45
CA ASP A 170 8.81 7.05 0.47
C ASP A 170 7.49 6.27 0.57
N ALA A 171 7.46 5.00 0.13
CA ALA A 171 6.25 4.17 0.23
C ALA A 171 6.32 3.25 1.44
N ILE A 172 5.30 3.29 2.30
CA ILE A 172 5.18 2.36 3.43
C ILE A 172 4.63 1.03 2.92
N ALA A 173 5.39 -0.05 3.13
CA ALA A 173 5.02 -1.39 2.71
C ALA A 173 5.21 -2.39 3.86
N ARG A 174 4.34 -3.39 3.90
CA ARG A 174 4.50 -4.53 4.81
C ARG A 174 5.57 -5.47 4.25
N GLY A 175 6.48 -5.94 5.12
CA GLY A 175 7.48 -6.95 4.73
C GLY A 175 6.82 -8.29 4.36
N MET A 176 7.34 -8.93 3.32
CA MET A 176 6.88 -10.26 2.89
C MET A 176 7.56 -11.37 3.69
N ALA A 177 6.88 -12.53 3.82
CA ALA A 177 7.38 -13.66 4.62
C ALA A 177 8.66 -14.28 4.03
N ASN A 178 8.74 -14.36 2.70
CA ASN A 178 9.92 -14.84 1.98
C ASN A 178 10.90 -13.67 1.77
N PRO A 179 12.08 -13.67 2.40
CA PRO A 179 13.01 -12.54 2.37
C PRO A 179 13.66 -12.32 0.98
N LEU A 180 13.74 -13.36 0.14
CA LEU A 180 14.27 -13.22 -1.22
C LEU A 180 13.25 -12.51 -2.13
N PHE A 181 11.98 -12.87 -1.98
CA PHE A 181 10.89 -12.20 -2.68
C PHE A 181 10.76 -10.74 -2.21
N ASP A 182 10.76 -10.50 -0.90
CA ASP A 182 10.72 -9.17 -0.32
C ASP A 182 11.83 -8.26 -0.89
N ALA A 183 13.07 -8.74 -0.87
CA ALA A 183 14.22 -8.01 -1.41
C ALA A 183 14.08 -7.71 -2.90
N TYR A 184 13.54 -8.65 -3.70
CA TYR A 184 13.34 -8.44 -5.12
C TYR A 184 12.27 -7.38 -5.42
N VAL A 185 11.11 -7.44 -4.76
CA VAL A 185 10.03 -6.45 -4.96
C VAL A 185 10.49 -5.06 -4.51
N ASN A 186 11.19 -4.97 -3.38
CA ASN A 186 11.70 -3.70 -2.89
C ASN A 186 12.77 -3.12 -3.81
N ARG A 187 13.60 -3.96 -4.44
CA ARG A 187 14.54 -3.52 -5.49
C ARG A 187 13.80 -3.02 -6.73
N ALA A 188 12.81 -3.74 -7.23
CA ALA A 188 11.99 -3.32 -8.37
C ALA A 188 11.33 -1.96 -8.12
N ARG A 189 10.79 -1.75 -6.92
CA ARG A 189 10.24 -0.44 -6.52
C ARG A 189 11.29 0.67 -6.44
N ALA A 190 12.50 0.35 -5.97
CA ALA A 190 13.62 1.29 -5.95
C ALA A 190 14.10 1.68 -7.35
N GLU A 191 14.14 0.73 -8.28
CA GLU A 191 14.43 0.96 -9.69
C GLU A 191 13.38 1.89 -10.35
N MET A 192 12.13 1.87 -9.86
CA MET A 192 11.08 2.82 -10.23
C MET A 192 11.17 4.19 -9.52
N GLY A 193 12.19 4.42 -8.69
CA GLY A 193 12.44 5.69 -8.01
C GLY A 193 11.76 5.84 -6.65
N MET A 194 11.16 4.79 -6.10
CA MET A 194 10.54 4.81 -4.77
C MET A 194 11.53 4.36 -3.69
N THR A 195 11.52 5.02 -2.54
CA THR A 195 12.21 4.50 -1.35
C THR A 195 11.22 3.69 -0.51
N ILE A 196 11.51 2.41 -0.26
CA ILE A 196 10.60 1.58 0.53
C ILE A 196 10.92 1.67 2.01
N VAL A 197 9.87 1.84 2.82
CA VAL A 197 9.91 1.85 4.28
C VAL A 197 9.08 0.67 4.75
N HIS A 198 9.68 -0.26 5.49
CA HIS A 198 8.90 -1.31 6.13
C HIS A 198 7.96 -0.70 7.18
N ASP A 199 6.74 -1.23 7.26
CA ASP A 199 5.72 -0.86 8.24
C ASP A 199 6.25 -0.86 9.69
N SER A 200 7.12 -1.81 10.04
CA SER A 200 7.80 -1.86 11.34
C SER A 200 8.70 -0.64 11.64
N ASP A 201 9.21 0.02 10.60
CA ASP A 201 10.06 1.21 10.68
C ASP A 201 9.30 2.51 10.40
N ALA A 202 8.03 2.44 10.01
CA ALA A 202 7.24 3.59 9.56
C ALA A 202 7.17 4.71 10.60
N VAL A 203 7.03 4.36 11.90
CA VAL A 203 7.00 5.33 13.01
C VAL A 203 8.30 6.12 13.13
N LYS A 204 9.44 5.49 12.83
CA LYS A 204 10.76 6.13 12.92
C LYS A 204 11.13 6.88 11.65
N ARG A 205 10.79 6.33 10.48
CA ARG A 205 11.22 6.86 9.17
C ARG A 205 10.31 7.94 8.62
N THR A 206 8.99 7.82 8.75
CA THR A 206 8.03 8.82 8.23
C THR A 206 8.33 10.24 8.74
N PRO A 207 8.59 10.47 10.05
CA PRO A 207 9.02 11.78 10.55
C PRO A 207 10.27 12.36 9.91
N ARG A 208 11.20 11.52 9.46
CA ARG A 208 12.45 11.96 8.84
C ARG A 208 12.19 12.36 7.39
N SER A 209 11.42 11.55 6.67
CA SER A 209 11.06 11.80 5.28
C SER A 209 10.25 13.08 5.13
N LEU A 210 9.21 13.28 5.97
CA LEU A 210 8.40 14.51 5.94
C LEU A 210 9.23 15.75 6.27
N ARG A 211 10.10 15.72 7.30
CA ARG A 211 11.01 16.85 7.60
C ARG A 211 12.01 17.15 6.50
N ALA A 212 12.34 16.15 5.67
CA ALA A 212 13.19 16.32 4.50
C ALA A 212 12.40 16.77 3.25
N GLY A 213 11.14 17.18 3.41
CA GLY A 213 10.30 17.66 2.31
C GLY A 213 9.82 16.56 1.35
N ARG A 214 9.94 15.29 1.73
CA ARG A 214 9.57 14.14 0.87
C ARG A 214 8.09 13.80 1.01
N ALA A 215 7.52 13.22 -0.05
CA ALA A 215 6.20 12.60 0.01
C ALA A 215 6.30 11.24 0.71
N VAL A 216 5.29 10.88 1.52
CA VAL A 216 5.18 9.55 2.12
C VAL A 216 3.84 8.92 1.75
N ALA A 217 3.87 7.79 1.04
CA ALA A 217 2.69 7.08 0.56
C ALA A 217 2.22 5.95 1.49
N PHE A 218 0.91 5.87 1.68
CA PHE A 218 0.22 4.84 2.46
C PHE A 218 -0.93 4.22 1.64
N VAL A 219 -1.01 2.90 1.64
CA VAL A 219 -2.25 2.19 1.27
C VAL A 219 -3.01 1.92 2.56
N ALA A 220 -4.14 2.61 2.76
CA ALA A 220 -4.69 2.87 4.10
C ALA A 220 -6.13 2.37 4.32
N ASP A 221 -6.62 1.42 3.52
CA ASP A 221 -8.02 0.97 3.53
C ASP A 221 -8.26 -0.39 4.21
N GLN A 222 -7.21 -1.07 4.70
CA GLN A 222 -7.33 -2.39 5.33
C GLN A 222 -7.02 -2.37 6.83
N GLY A 223 -7.98 -2.79 7.65
CA GLY A 223 -7.86 -2.90 9.10
C GLY A 223 -6.99 -4.07 9.57
N VAL A 224 -5.66 -3.93 9.49
CA VAL A 224 -4.71 -4.96 9.95
C VAL A 224 -4.72 -5.10 11.48
N LEU A 225 -4.61 -6.33 11.98
CA LEU A 225 -4.52 -6.61 13.42
C LEU A 225 -3.27 -5.94 14.02
N GLY A 226 -3.44 -5.27 15.16
CA GLY A 226 -2.36 -4.58 15.87
C GLY A 226 -2.02 -3.18 15.34
N LEU A 227 -2.60 -2.76 14.20
CA LEU A 227 -2.42 -1.40 13.68
C LEU A 227 -3.43 -0.44 14.32
N ALA A 228 -2.95 0.72 14.80
CA ALA A 228 -3.82 1.78 15.32
C ALA A 228 -4.80 2.24 14.24
N SER A 229 -6.10 2.09 14.53
CA SER A 229 -7.18 2.28 13.58
C SER A 229 -8.37 2.97 14.26
N THR A 230 -9.23 3.60 13.47
CA THR A 230 -10.53 4.12 13.89
C THR A 230 -11.64 3.43 13.08
N PHE A 231 -12.88 3.63 13.48
CA PHE A 231 -14.03 3.18 12.70
C PHE A 231 -14.67 4.40 12.04
N VAL A 232 -14.62 4.45 10.70
CA VAL A 232 -15.26 5.49 9.90
C VAL A 232 -16.26 4.87 8.93
N PRO A 233 -17.25 5.64 8.42
CA PRO A 233 -18.16 5.15 7.39
C PRO A 233 -17.41 4.79 6.10
N PHE A 234 -17.70 3.62 5.56
CA PHE A 234 -17.34 3.20 4.22
C PHE A 234 -18.49 2.36 3.66
N PHE A 235 -19.08 2.81 2.55
CA PHE A 235 -20.35 2.32 2.02
C PHE A 235 -21.48 2.33 3.07
N GLY A 236 -21.56 3.41 3.84
CA GLY A 236 -22.58 3.58 4.90
C GLY A 236 -22.41 2.66 6.11
N ARG A 237 -21.30 1.93 6.21
CA ARG A 237 -21.05 0.94 7.28
C ARG A 237 -19.77 1.32 8.04
N PRO A 238 -19.71 1.12 9.36
CA PRO A 238 -18.46 1.30 10.11
C PRO A 238 -17.39 0.33 9.60
N ALA A 239 -16.26 0.87 9.13
CA ALA A 239 -15.11 0.10 8.67
C ALA A 239 -13.88 0.48 9.49
N LYS A 240 -13.10 -0.54 9.90
CA LYS A 240 -11.87 -0.34 10.65
C LYS A 240 -10.76 0.14 9.70
N THR A 241 -10.34 1.38 9.86
CA THR A 241 -9.41 2.05 8.93
C THR A 241 -8.17 2.56 9.67
N PRO A 242 -6.96 2.24 9.20
CA PRO A 242 -5.70 2.73 9.76
C PRO A 242 -5.64 4.26 9.90
N ARG A 243 -5.20 4.75 11.07
CA ARG A 243 -5.10 6.19 11.38
C ARG A 243 -3.72 6.80 11.05
N GLY A 244 -2.73 5.97 10.73
CA GLY A 244 -1.32 6.38 10.67
C GLY A 244 -1.05 7.58 9.75
N ALA A 245 -1.58 7.55 8.52
CA ALA A 245 -1.41 8.63 7.55
C ALA A 245 -1.95 9.98 8.09
N ALA A 246 -3.17 9.97 8.65
CA ALA A 246 -3.80 11.16 9.24
C ALA A 246 -3.02 11.69 10.45
N VAL A 247 -2.51 10.80 11.31
CA VAL A 247 -1.68 11.18 12.47
C VAL A 247 -0.39 11.86 12.02
N PHE A 248 0.30 11.33 11.01
CA PHE A 248 1.50 11.97 10.48
C PHE A 248 1.19 13.31 9.83
N ALA A 249 0.13 13.38 9.02
CA ALA A 249 -0.26 14.62 8.37
C ALA A 249 -0.49 15.76 9.37
N LEU A 250 -1.22 15.49 10.44
CA LEU A 250 -1.49 16.45 11.52
C LEU A 250 -0.25 16.85 12.30
N ARG A 251 0.58 15.88 12.70
CA ARG A 251 1.77 16.16 13.52
C ARG A 251 2.84 16.96 12.81
N PHE A 252 2.92 16.82 11.49
CA PHE A 252 3.91 17.50 10.66
C PHE A 252 3.35 18.69 9.91
N ASP A 253 2.05 18.99 10.07
CA ASP A 253 1.34 20.05 9.37
C ASP A 253 1.56 19.98 7.85
N VAL A 254 1.35 18.77 7.30
CA VAL A 254 1.48 18.49 5.88
C VAL A 254 0.13 18.08 5.28
N PRO A 255 -0.12 18.42 4.00
CA PRO A 255 -1.36 18.07 3.32
C PRO A 255 -1.48 16.55 3.09
N VAL A 256 -2.72 16.10 2.96
CA VAL A 256 -3.06 14.72 2.60
C VAL A 256 -3.63 14.73 1.19
N ILE A 257 -3.03 13.94 0.29
CA ILE A 257 -3.43 13.85 -1.11
C ILE A 257 -3.81 12.41 -1.43
N PHE A 258 -5.03 12.21 -1.90
CA PHE A 258 -5.48 10.94 -2.48
C PHE A 258 -4.87 10.77 -3.88
N VAL A 259 -4.32 9.59 -4.18
CA VAL A 259 -3.80 9.27 -5.52
C VAL A 259 -4.26 7.87 -5.92
N ALA A 260 -4.81 7.70 -7.12
CA ALA A 260 -5.11 6.38 -7.66
C ALA A 260 -4.80 6.28 -9.15
N ALA A 261 -4.42 5.07 -9.59
CA ALA A 261 -4.24 4.74 -11.00
C ALA A 261 -5.34 3.77 -11.45
N LEU A 262 -6.34 4.30 -12.14
CA LEU A 262 -7.53 3.56 -12.56
C LEU A 262 -7.33 3.04 -13.99
N ARG A 263 -7.48 1.75 -14.18
CA ARG A 263 -7.29 1.12 -15.49
C ARG A 263 -8.46 1.45 -16.41
N ARG A 264 -8.17 1.77 -17.67
CA ARG A 264 -9.16 2.03 -18.71
C ARG A 264 -9.37 0.78 -19.58
N PRO A 265 -10.50 0.67 -20.32
CA PRO A 265 -10.77 -0.50 -21.16
C PRO A 265 -9.68 -0.77 -22.22
N ASN A 266 -9.03 0.28 -22.73
CA ASN A 266 -7.93 0.19 -23.70
C ASN A 266 -6.60 -0.32 -23.11
N GLY A 267 -6.53 -0.55 -21.79
CA GLY A 267 -5.33 -1.02 -21.10
C GLY A 267 -4.36 0.06 -20.63
N ARG A 268 -4.67 1.34 -20.87
CA ARG A 268 -3.98 2.47 -20.29
C ARG A 268 -4.59 2.87 -18.95
N PHE A 269 -4.01 3.85 -18.28
CA PHE A 269 -4.41 4.28 -16.95
C PHE A 269 -4.82 5.75 -16.92
N ARG A 270 -5.81 6.04 -16.09
CA ARG A 270 -6.15 7.39 -15.62
C ARG A 270 -5.55 7.56 -14.23
N ILE A 271 -4.70 8.56 -14.06
CA ILE A 271 -4.24 9.00 -12.75
C ILE A 271 -5.22 10.04 -12.23
N VAL A 272 -5.72 9.84 -11.01
CA VAL A 272 -6.56 10.80 -10.29
C VAL A 272 -5.83 11.23 -9.03
N VAL A 273 -5.79 12.53 -8.80
CA VAL A 273 -5.17 13.17 -7.65
C VAL A 273 -6.19 14.11 -7.04
N GLU A 274 -6.44 13.99 -5.75
CA GLU A 274 -7.41 14.83 -5.06
C GLU A 274 -6.87 15.21 -3.68
N ARG A 275 -6.95 16.49 -3.31
CA ARG A 275 -6.64 16.91 -1.95
C ARG A 275 -7.74 16.44 -1.01
N ILE A 276 -7.34 15.84 0.12
CA ILE A 276 -8.28 15.49 1.19
C ILE A 276 -8.35 16.67 2.15
N GLU A 277 -9.53 17.29 2.17
CA GLU A 277 -9.86 18.35 3.11
C GLU A 277 -10.67 17.79 4.27
N ALA A 278 -10.27 18.15 5.48
CA ALA A 278 -10.98 17.77 6.69
C ALA A 278 -10.92 18.92 7.69
N ARG A 279 -12.04 19.14 8.40
CA ARG A 279 -12.14 20.19 9.41
C ARG A 279 -11.08 20.00 10.50
N ARG A 280 -10.34 21.07 10.80
CA ARG A 280 -9.45 21.16 11.96
C ARG A 280 -10.21 21.75 13.13
N THR A 281 -10.32 21.01 14.21
CA THR A 281 -10.96 21.44 15.46
C THR A 281 -9.94 21.75 16.55
N GLY A 282 -8.67 21.39 16.34
CA GLY A 282 -7.60 21.48 17.35
C GLY A 282 -7.59 20.28 18.30
N ASN A 283 -8.61 19.41 18.26
CA ASN A 283 -8.58 18.12 18.95
C ASN A 283 -7.98 17.06 18.03
N MET A 284 -6.79 16.56 18.39
CA MET A 284 -6.03 15.60 17.58
C MET A 284 -6.86 14.37 17.20
N ASP A 285 -7.58 13.75 18.12
CA ASP A 285 -8.32 12.51 17.82
C ASP A 285 -9.49 12.75 16.87
N ARG A 286 -10.25 13.84 17.08
CA ARG A 286 -11.36 14.21 16.19
C ARG A 286 -10.85 14.58 14.80
N ASP A 287 -9.74 15.30 14.71
CA ASP A 287 -9.18 15.74 13.44
C ASP A 287 -8.56 14.57 12.67
N VAL A 288 -7.96 13.60 13.36
CA VAL A 288 -7.52 12.33 12.74
C VAL A 288 -8.71 11.58 12.15
N ASP A 289 -9.79 11.41 12.93
CA ASP A 289 -10.95 10.67 12.47
C ASP A 289 -11.64 11.37 11.29
N ALA A 290 -11.68 12.71 11.29
CA ALA A 290 -12.19 13.49 10.17
C ALA A 290 -11.37 13.30 8.89
N ILE A 291 -10.03 13.29 8.96
CA ILE A 291 -9.19 12.99 7.79
C ILE A 291 -9.45 11.56 7.29
N VAL A 292 -9.52 10.60 8.21
CA VAL A 292 -9.71 9.18 7.83
C VAL A 292 -11.08 8.98 7.17
N ALA A 293 -12.12 9.65 7.67
CA ALA A 293 -13.45 9.64 7.05
C ALA A 293 -13.45 10.28 5.66
N ALA A 294 -12.83 11.45 5.51
CA ALA A 294 -12.71 12.10 4.21
C ALA A 294 -11.92 11.21 3.22
N PHE A 295 -10.83 10.58 3.66
CA PHE A 295 -10.13 9.57 2.85
C PHE A 295 -11.05 8.44 2.37
N THR A 296 -11.86 7.85 3.27
CA THR A 296 -12.76 6.76 2.87
C THR A 296 -13.88 7.23 1.95
N GLU A 297 -14.34 8.48 2.04
CA GLU A 297 -15.29 9.08 1.10
C GLU A 297 -14.70 9.20 -0.32
N HIS A 298 -13.45 9.68 -0.44
CA HIS A 298 -12.74 9.74 -1.73
C HIS A 298 -12.54 8.34 -2.31
N LEU A 299 -12.10 7.37 -1.48
CA LEU A 299 -11.97 5.99 -1.93
C LEU A 299 -13.33 5.43 -2.38
N GLU A 300 -14.39 5.63 -1.60
CA GLU A 300 -15.73 5.15 -1.90
C GLU A 300 -16.24 5.72 -3.23
N LYS A 301 -16.06 7.02 -3.47
CA LYS A 301 -16.37 7.66 -4.75
C LYS A 301 -15.75 6.90 -5.92
N TRP A 302 -14.46 6.57 -5.85
CA TRP A 302 -13.78 5.88 -6.95
C TRP A 302 -14.14 4.39 -7.02
N VAL A 303 -14.36 3.71 -5.90
CA VAL A 303 -14.88 2.33 -5.90
C VAL A 303 -16.27 2.29 -6.55
N ARG A 304 -17.13 3.29 -6.36
CA ARG A 304 -18.42 3.36 -7.05
C ARG A 304 -18.28 3.52 -8.56
N VAL A 305 -17.25 4.23 -9.03
CA VAL A 305 -16.98 4.46 -10.46
C VAL A 305 -16.37 3.22 -11.13
N VAL A 306 -15.46 2.51 -10.46
CA VAL A 306 -14.79 1.31 -10.98
C VAL A 306 -14.83 0.16 -9.97
N PRO A 307 -16.00 -0.39 -9.64
CA PRO A 307 -16.16 -1.32 -8.50
C PRO A 307 -15.39 -2.63 -8.68
N ALA A 308 -15.21 -3.08 -9.92
CA ALA A 308 -14.40 -4.26 -10.21
C ALA A 308 -12.91 -4.04 -9.93
N GLN A 309 -12.45 -2.79 -9.89
CA GLN A 309 -11.03 -2.50 -9.67
C GLN A 309 -10.64 -2.41 -8.19
N TYR A 310 -11.59 -2.57 -7.27
CA TYR A 310 -11.32 -2.61 -5.85
C TYR A 310 -10.98 -4.03 -5.39
N PHE A 311 -10.00 -4.14 -4.49
CA PHE A 311 -9.59 -5.41 -3.90
C PHE A 311 -10.61 -5.86 -2.86
N TRP A 312 -11.63 -6.61 -3.31
CA TRP A 312 -12.66 -7.18 -2.45
C TRP A 312 -12.25 -8.50 -1.76
N GLN A 313 -11.26 -9.20 -2.32
CA GLN A 313 -10.79 -10.54 -1.94
C GLN A 313 -10.23 -10.62 -0.53
#